data_AF-A0A3L6RZQ7-F1
#
_entry.id   AF-A0A3L6RZQ7-F1
#
_cell.length_a   1.000
_cell.length_b   1.000
_cell.length_c   1.000
_cell.angle_alpha   90.00
_cell.angle_beta   90.00
_cell.angle_gamma   90.00
#
_symmetry.space_group_name_H-M   'P 1'
#
loop_
_entity.id
_entity.type
_entity.pdbx_description
1 polymer ?
#
loop_
_entity_poly.entity_id
_entity_poly.type
_entity_poly.pdbx_seq_one_letter_code
_entity_poly.pdbx_strand_id
1 'polypeptide(L)'
;MEAVWLKDFKIFEDKASVLNHDTGVTGDLARMIKNSLDPDQKLAVGKKEYKIIIEKSLGITCIYNDEVMELMWGIRNQMQYLLPDEKLKVNEEDRLPMCEGMRLVLDRYEYDVKPEMVNKSIIEATGLVFECDYNVNKHADHMHYAGEHLKKISGIEVEDWDLLKLATALMIVSYPKGEQIVAGNLEKLFGNDYPTLLKDAPKYKDKLREVACFRVYKEMLWARKIRHKALLQLAALIRRAREDYEAEQARRNHE
;
A
#
# COMPACT_ATOMS: atom_id res chain seq x y z
N MET A 1 -5.76 7.97 6.35
CA MET A 1 -7.13 7.58 6.01
C MET A 1 -7.24 6.11 6.38
N GLU A 2 -8.09 5.77 7.34
CA GLU A 2 -8.35 4.36 7.68
C GLU A 2 -9.27 3.78 6.60
N ALA A 3 -8.85 2.68 5.96
CA ALA A 3 -9.62 2.06 4.89
C ALA A 3 -10.82 1.26 5.43
N VAL A 4 -10.74 0.76 6.67
CA VAL A 4 -11.78 -0.03 7.35
C VAL A 4 -11.76 0.23 8.85
N TRP A 5 -12.91 0.11 9.50
CA TRP A 5 -13.05 0.06 10.96
C TRP A 5 -14.13 -0.97 11.34
N LEU A 6 -14.03 -1.54 12.54
CA LEU A 6 -15.01 -2.49 13.04
C LEU A 6 -16.30 -1.76 13.46
N LYS A 7 -17.46 -2.19 12.94
CA LYS A 7 -18.78 -1.64 13.31
C LYS A 7 -19.55 -2.54 14.27
N ASP A 8 -19.52 -3.86 14.04
CA ASP A 8 -20.21 -4.85 14.87
C ASP A 8 -19.50 -6.21 14.74
N PHE A 9 -19.56 -7.04 15.78
CA PHE A 9 -18.95 -8.38 15.81
C PHE A 9 -19.79 -9.34 16.65
N LYS A 10 -19.98 -10.55 16.12
CA LYS A 10 -20.65 -11.64 16.84
C LYS A 10 -20.08 -12.98 16.43
N ILE A 11 -19.81 -13.82 17.42
CA ILE A 11 -19.42 -15.22 17.23
C ILE A 11 -20.69 -16.04 17.02
N PHE A 12 -20.66 -16.91 16.04
CA PHE A 12 -21.70 -17.90 15.79
C PHE A 12 -21.09 -19.30 15.84
N GLU A 13 -21.77 -20.24 16.51
CA GLU A 13 -21.25 -21.60 16.70
C GLU A 13 -21.17 -22.38 15.38
N ASP A 14 -22.23 -22.32 14.56
CA ASP A 14 -22.26 -22.94 13.24
C ASP A 14 -22.64 -21.93 12.17
N LYS A 15 -21.73 -21.77 11.21
CA LYS A 15 -21.89 -20.90 10.05
C LYS A 15 -23.05 -21.33 9.14
N ALA A 16 -23.26 -22.63 8.96
CA ALA A 16 -24.33 -23.12 8.08
C ALA A 16 -25.72 -22.85 8.66
N SER A 17 -25.85 -22.88 10.00
CA SER A 17 -27.09 -22.50 10.70
C SER A 17 -27.44 -21.01 10.58
N VAL A 18 -26.45 -20.14 10.35
CA VAL A 18 -26.64 -18.68 10.33
C VAL A 18 -27.04 -18.15 8.97
N LEU A 19 -26.50 -18.76 7.91
CA LEU A 19 -26.64 -18.31 6.55
C LEU A 19 -26.56 -19.50 5.59
N ASN A 20 -27.66 -19.83 4.92
CA ASN A 20 -27.73 -20.89 3.90
C ASN A 20 -28.87 -20.61 2.90
N HIS A 21 -28.94 -21.43 1.84
CA HIS A 21 -29.92 -21.26 0.77
C HIS A 21 -31.38 -21.57 1.17
N ASP A 22 -31.59 -22.43 2.16
CA ASP A 22 -32.91 -22.95 2.54
C ASP A 22 -33.62 -22.01 3.54
N THR A 23 -32.89 -21.61 4.59
CA THR A 23 -33.42 -20.77 5.67
C THR A 23 -33.04 -19.30 5.53
N GLY A 24 -32.21 -18.94 4.55
CA GLY A 24 -31.78 -17.57 4.31
C GLY A 24 -30.83 -17.06 5.40
N VAL A 25 -31.05 -15.82 5.84
CA VAL A 25 -30.26 -15.14 6.87
C VAL A 25 -31.01 -15.18 8.21
N THR A 26 -30.37 -15.68 9.27
CA THR A 26 -30.97 -15.66 10.62
C THR A 26 -31.31 -14.26 11.10
N GLY A 27 -32.32 -14.16 11.99
CA GLY A 27 -32.79 -12.87 12.51
C GLY A 27 -31.70 -12.04 13.19
N ASP A 28 -30.74 -12.68 13.84
CA ASP A 28 -29.61 -11.99 14.48
C ASP A 28 -28.65 -11.39 13.47
N LEU A 29 -28.18 -12.16 12.48
CA LEU A 29 -27.31 -11.62 11.42
C LEU A 29 -28.03 -10.55 10.58
N ALA A 30 -29.32 -10.74 10.31
CA ALA A 30 -30.14 -9.75 9.62
C ALA A 30 -30.22 -8.42 10.39
N ARG A 31 -30.37 -8.48 11.72
CA ARG A 31 -30.39 -7.30 12.59
C ARG A 31 -29.05 -6.58 12.60
N MET A 32 -27.95 -7.32 12.72
CA MET A 32 -26.59 -6.74 12.67
C MET A 32 -26.34 -6.02 11.35
N ILE A 33 -26.66 -6.65 10.22
CA ILE A 33 -26.49 -6.06 8.89
C ILE A 33 -27.33 -4.78 8.75
N LYS A 34 -28.61 -4.82 9.13
CA LYS A 34 -29.53 -3.67 9.01
C LYS A 34 -29.16 -2.51 9.94
N ASN A 35 -28.70 -2.79 11.15
CA ASN A 35 -28.22 -1.76 12.07
C ASN A 35 -26.89 -1.14 11.60
N SER A 36 -26.14 -1.88 10.77
CA SER A 36 -24.82 -1.49 10.29
C SER A 36 -24.83 -0.82 8.92
N LEU A 37 -25.95 -0.75 8.21
CA LEU A 37 -26.04 -0.17 6.87
C LEU A 37 -27.01 1.00 6.81
N ASP A 38 -26.57 2.08 6.18
CA ASP A 38 -27.45 3.18 5.79
C ASP A 38 -28.22 2.81 4.50
N PRO A 39 -29.40 3.41 4.23
CA PRO A 39 -30.29 2.98 3.15
C PRO A 39 -29.67 2.90 1.74
N ASP A 40 -28.69 3.74 1.43
CA ASP A 40 -28.03 3.80 0.11
C ASP A 40 -26.70 3.03 0.05
N GLN A 41 -26.31 2.39 1.14
CA GLN A 41 -25.06 1.62 1.21
C GLN A 41 -25.22 0.21 0.65
N LYS A 42 -24.17 -0.25 -0.03
CA LYS A 42 -24.06 -1.62 -0.52
C LYS A 42 -23.21 -2.45 0.44
N LEU A 43 -23.57 -3.72 0.62
CA LEU A 43 -22.82 -4.63 1.47
C LEU A 43 -21.76 -5.40 0.67
N ALA A 44 -20.48 -5.16 0.95
CA ALA A 44 -19.39 -5.99 0.44
C ALA A 44 -19.40 -7.35 1.15
N VAL A 45 -19.36 -8.45 0.40
CA VAL A 45 -19.38 -9.81 0.96
C VAL A 45 -18.22 -10.66 0.46
N GLY A 46 -17.69 -11.56 1.31
CA GLY A 46 -16.52 -12.37 0.98
C GLY A 46 -16.78 -13.63 0.15
N LYS A 47 -18.05 -13.92 -0.20
CA LYS A 47 -18.43 -15.06 -1.08
C LYS A 47 -19.61 -14.68 -1.97
N LYS A 48 -19.58 -15.16 -3.22
CA LYS A 48 -20.68 -15.02 -4.17
C LYS A 48 -21.99 -15.62 -3.64
N GLU A 49 -21.89 -16.75 -2.96
CA GLU A 49 -23.02 -17.41 -2.31
C GLU A 49 -23.72 -16.51 -1.29
N TYR A 50 -22.96 -15.80 -0.45
CA TYR A 50 -23.53 -14.90 0.56
C TYR A 50 -24.26 -13.73 -0.08
N LYS A 51 -23.73 -13.19 -1.18
CA LYS A 51 -24.39 -12.15 -1.96
C LYS A 51 -25.79 -12.60 -2.35
N ILE A 52 -25.91 -13.78 -2.95
CA ILE A 52 -27.19 -14.34 -3.41
C ILE A 52 -28.17 -14.52 -2.25
N ILE A 53 -27.73 -15.09 -1.14
CA ILE A 53 -28.58 -15.38 0.02
C ILE A 53 -29.04 -14.07 0.69
N ILE A 54 -28.13 -13.11 0.90
CA ILE A 54 -28.42 -11.85 1.59
C ILE A 54 -29.33 -10.95 0.73
N GLU A 55 -29.06 -10.83 -0.57
CA GLU A 55 -29.91 -10.06 -1.50
C GLU A 55 -31.34 -10.60 -1.51
N LYS A 56 -31.49 -11.94 -1.61
CA LYS A 56 -32.80 -12.59 -1.60
C LYS A 56 -33.53 -12.44 -0.26
N SER A 57 -32.82 -12.57 0.86
CA SER A 57 -33.45 -12.60 2.19
C SER A 57 -33.76 -11.21 2.74
N LEU A 58 -32.91 -10.21 2.46
CA LEU A 58 -32.98 -8.89 3.09
C LEU A 58 -33.34 -7.76 2.12
N GLY A 59 -33.27 -7.98 0.80
CA GLY A 59 -33.49 -6.93 -0.20
C GLY A 59 -32.38 -5.87 -0.23
N ILE A 60 -31.19 -6.18 0.28
CA ILE A 60 -30.03 -5.28 0.35
C ILE A 60 -29.12 -5.55 -0.84
N THR A 61 -28.63 -4.51 -1.50
CA THR A 61 -27.66 -4.66 -2.61
C THR A 61 -26.30 -5.09 -2.09
N CYS A 62 -25.75 -6.17 -2.65
CA CYS A 62 -24.43 -6.69 -2.27
C CYS A 62 -23.39 -6.52 -3.40
N ILE A 63 -22.13 -6.29 -3.02
CA ILE A 63 -20.99 -6.24 -3.94
C ILE A 63 -20.10 -7.47 -3.69
N TYR A 64 -19.75 -8.14 -4.79
CA TYR A 64 -18.78 -9.22 -4.84
C TYR A 64 -18.02 -9.10 -6.16
N ASN A 65 -16.77 -8.66 -6.08
CA ASN A 65 -15.85 -8.42 -7.20
C ASN A 65 -14.41 -8.51 -6.68
N ASP A 66 -13.44 -8.37 -7.59
CA ASP A 66 -12.02 -8.52 -7.28
C ASP A 66 -11.56 -7.49 -6.24
N GLU A 67 -12.05 -6.25 -6.30
CA GLU A 67 -11.74 -5.20 -5.31
C GLU A 67 -12.23 -5.57 -3.90
N VAL A 68 -13.42 -6.18 -3.79
CA VAL A 68 -13.91 -6.71 -2.50
C VAL A 68 -13.05 -7.88 -2.04
N MET A 69 -12.58 -8.73 -2.95
CA MET A 69 -11.72 -9.86 -2.57
C MET A 69 -10.35 -9.40 -2.05
N GLU A 70 -9.76 -8.38 -2.66
CA GLU A 70 -8.55 -7.70 -2.16
C GLU A 70 -8.77 -7.11 -0.75
N LEU A 71 -9.91 -6.46 -0.53
CA LEU A 71 -10.28 -5.94 0.78
C LEU A 71 -10.45 -7.05 1.83
N MET A 72 -11.15 -8.13 1.47
CA MET A 72 -11.37 -9.28 2.34
C MET A 72 -10.06 -10.01 2.66
N TRP A 73 -9.10 -10.02 1.73
CA TRP A 73 -7.74 -10.50 1.98
C TRP A 73 -7.04 -9.64 3.04
N GLY A 74 -7.11 -8.31 2.90
CA GLY A 74 -6.54 -7.37 3.87
C GLY A 74 -7.15 -7.51 5.27
N ILE A 75 -8.48 -7.55 5.37
CA ILE A 75 -9.22 -7.71 6.64
C ILE A 75 -8.76 -8.97 7.38
N ARG A 76 -8.57 -10.11 6.67
CA ARG A 76 -8.09 -11.35 7.29
C ARG A 76 -6.68 -11.22 7.85
N ASN A 77 -5.77 -10.60 7.11
CA ASN A 77 -4.39 -10.40 7.55
C ASN A 77 -4.29 -9.40 8.73
N GLN A 78 -5.25 -8.49 8.84
CA GLN A 78 -5.33 -7.50 9.91
C GLN A 78 -6.30 -7.86 11.03
N MET A 79 -6.86 -9.09 11.03
CA MET A 79 -7.93 -9.49 11.95
C MET A 79 -7.54 -9.30 13.43
N GLN A 80 -6.29 -9.61 13.77
CA GLN A 80 -5.75 -9.42 15.13
C GLN A 80 -5.78 -7.96 15.62
N TYR A 81 -5.82 -6.98 14.72
CA TYR A 81 -5.92 -5.56 15.07
C TYR A 81 -7.37 -5.08 15.12
N LEU A 82 -8.24 -5.69 14.31
CA LEU A 82 -9.68 -5.41 14.33
C LEU A 82 -10.37 -6.05 15.54
N LEU A 83 -9.89 -7.22 15.98
CA LEU A 83 -10.44 -8.01 17.07
C LEU A 83 -9.30 -8.49 18.01
N PRO A 84 -8.72 -7.59 18.83
CA PRO A 84 -7.56 -7.92 19.67
C PRO A 84 -7.86 -8.95 20.77
N ASP A 85 -9.11 -9.01 21.24
CA ASP A 85 -9.55 -9.96 22.27
C ASP A 85 -9.83 -11.36 21.70
N GLU A 86 -9.98 -11.47 20.38
CA GLU A 86 -10.29 -12.71 19.70
C GLU A 86 -9.00 -13.49 19.40
N LYS A 87 -8.88 -14.70 19.95
CA LYS A 87 -7.68 -15.54 19.82
C LYS A 87 -7.73 -16.50 18.64
N LEU A 88 -8.68 -16.30 17.71
CA LEU A 88 -8.79 -17.13 16.52
C LEU A 88 -7.48 -17.05 15.72
N LYS A 89 -6.73 -18.14 15.73
CA LYS A 89 -5.64 -18.34 14.77
C LYS A 89 -6.29 -18.42 13.40
N VAL A 90 -5.90 -17.52 12.49
CA VAL A 90 -6.26 -17.63 11.07
C VAL A 90 -5.87 -19.04 10.63
N ASN A 91 -6.85 -19.85 10.23
CA ASN A 91 -6.62 -21.23 9.82
C ASN A 91 -5.68 -21.23 8.60
N GLU A 92 -4.78 -22.21 8.48
CA GLU A 92 -3.81 -22.22 7.38
C GLU A 92 -4.49 -22.36 6.00
N GLU A 93 -5.66 -23.01 5.96
CA GLU A 93 -6.52 -23.13 4.77
C GLU A 93 -7.17 -21.82 4.34
N ASP A 94 -7.24 -20.82 5.24
CA ASP A 94 -7.77 -19.48 4.97
C ASP A 94 -6.67 -18.46 4.63
N ARG A 95 -5.39 -18.88 4.62
CA ARG A 95 -4.28 -18.05 4.13
C ARG A 95 -4.36 -17.96 2.62
N LEU A 96 -5.06 -16.94 2.14
CA LEU A 96 -4.98 -16.55 0.75
C LEU A 96 -3.53 -16.13 0.45
N PRO A 97 -2.85 -16.80 -0.48
CA PRO A 97 -1.40 -16.84 -0.47
C PRO A 97 -0.76 -15.55 -1.02
N MET A 98 -1.49 -14.71 -1.76
CA MET A 98 -1.00 -13.39 -2.19
C MET A 98 -2.17 -12.54 -2.67
N CYS A 99 -2.17 -11.23 -2.38
CA CYS A 99 -3.09 -10.28 -3.01
C CYS A 99 -2.46 -9.63 -4.25
N GLU A 100 -3.29 -9.07 -5.12
CA GLU A 100 -2.86 -8.40 -6.35
C GLU A 100 -1.91 -7.23 -6.07
N GLY A 101 -2.23 -6.41 -5.06
CA GLY A 101 -1.38 -5.28 -4.67
C GLY A 101 0.02 -5.72 -4.25
N MET A 102 0.12 -6.84 -3.54
CA MET A 102 1.40 -7.44 -3.15
C MET A 102 2.17 -7.95 -4.37
N ARG A 103 1.50 -8.63 -5.30
CA ARG A 103 2.10 -9.11 -6.55
C ARG A 103 2.72 -7.98 -7.36
N LEU A 104 1.97 -6.90 -7.57
CA LEU A 104 2.46 -5.72 -8.32
C LEU A 104 3.72 -5.10 -7.72
N VAL A 105 3.85 -5.10 -6.39
CA VAL A 105 5.05 -4.61 -5.71
C VAL A 105 6.22 -5.57 -5.89
N LEU A 106 5.99 -6.88 -5.73
CA LEU A 106 7.04 -7.88 -5.93
C LEU A 106 7.57 -7.88 -7.37
N ASP A 107 6.66 -7.82 -8.35
CA ASP A 107 7.01 -7.75 -9.78
C ASP A 107 7.81 -6.48 -10.12
N ARG A 108 7.41 -5.33 -9.57
CA ARG A 108 8.14 -4.06 -9.74
C ARG A 108 9.59 -4.14 -9.27
N TYR A 109 9.87 -4.94 -8.25
CA TYR A 109 11.19 -5.15 -7.69
C TYR A 109 11.84 -6.46 -8.13
N GLU A 110 11.28 -7.10 -9.17
CA GLU A 110 11.83 -8.31 -9.80
C GLU A 110 11.97 -9.50 -8.83
N TYR A 111 11.08 -9.58 -7.84
CA TYR A 111 11.02 -10.70 -6.91
C TYR A 111 10.05 -11.76 -7.41
N ASP A 112 10.61 -12.88 -7.87
CA ASP A 112 9.84 -14.11 -8.12
C ASP A 112 9.50 -14.78 -6.78
N VAL A 113 8.25 -14.66 -6.33
CA VAL A 113 7.75 -15.27 -5.09
C VAL A 113 6.51 -16.09 -5.44
N LYS A 114 6.57 -17.39 -5.12
CA LYS A 114 5.40 -18.24 -5.28
C LYS A 114 4.40 -18.00 -4.14
N PRO A 115 3.09 -18.15 -4.38
CA PRO A 115 2.09 -17.95 -3.34
C PRO A 115 2.38 -18.78 -2.06
N GLU A 116 2.87 -20.01 -2.20
CA GLU A 116 3.19 -20.92 -1.09
C GLU A 116 4.36 -20.45 -0.22
N MET A 117 5.20 -19.53 -0.74
CA MET A 117 6.32 -18.96 0.00
C MET A 117 5.89 -17.79 0.89
N VAL A 118 4.68 -17.24 0.69
CA VAL A 118 4.23 -16.04 1.38
C VAL A 118 3.90 -16.33 2.82
N ASN A 119 4.52 -15.55 3.71
CA ASN A 119 4.24 -15.55 5.13
C ASN A 119 4.03 -14.12 5.64
N LYS A 120 3.60 -14.00 6.89
CA LYS A 120 3.31 -12.71 7.54
C LYS A 120 4.44 -11.69 7.41
N SER A 121 5.70 -12.13 7.59
CA SER A 121 6.86 -11.24 7.50
C SER A 121 7.07 -10.68 6.10
N ILE A 122 6.84 -11.51 5.06
CA ILE A 122 6.89 -11.05 3.65
C ILE A 122 5.75 -10.07 3.38
N ILE A 123 4.53 -10.35 3.86
CA ILE A 123 3.38 -9.45 3.72
C ILE A 123 3.70 -8.07 4.33
N GLU A 124 4.19 -8.05 5.57
CA GLU A 124 4.54 -6.80 6.27
C GLU A 124 5.67 -6.03 5.58
N ALA A 125 6.72 -6.73 5.14
CA ALA A 125 7.85 -6.09 4.45
C ALA A 125 7.44 -5.53 3.08
N THR A 126 6.64 -6.27 2.30
CA THR A 126 6.11 -5.79 1.02
C THR A 126 5.17 -4.59 1.21
N GLY A 127 4.31 -4.63 2.23
CA GLY A 127 3.45 -3.50 2.60
C GLY A 127 4.26 -2.24 2.94
N LEU A 128 5.37 -2.39 3.67
CA LEU A 128 6.26 -1.25 3.97
C LEU A 128 6.91 -0.67 2.71
N VAL A 129 7.31 -1.52 1.75
CA VAL A 129 7.83 -1.07 0.44
C VAL A 129 6.75 -0.29 -0.32
N PHE A 130 5.53 -0.83 -0.39
CA PHE A 130 4.38 -0.18 -1.02
C PHE A 130 4.11 1.21 -0.43
N GLU A 131 4.04 1.32 0.90
CA GLU A 131 3.81 2.59 1.59
C GLU A 131 4.90 3.62 1.27
N CYS A 132 6.17 3.19 1.17
CA CYS A 132 7.24 4.08 0.78
C CYS A 132 7.09 4.57 -0.67
N ASP A 133 6.74 3.67 -1.59
CA ASP A 133 6.47 4.04 -2.99
C ASP A 133 5.29 4.99 -3.10
N TYR A 134 4.19 4.72 -2.40
CA TYR A 134 3.02 5.59 -2.36
C TYR A 134 3.37 6.99 -1.84
N ASN A 135 4.15 7.09 -0.76
CA ASN A 135 4.55 8.37 -0.19
C ASN A 135 5.43 9.23 -1.12
N VAL A 136 6.14 8.60 -2.07
CA VAL A 136 6.85 9.33 -3.13
C VAL A 136 5.89 9.64 -4.29
N ASN A 137 5.14 8.66 -4.77
CA ASN A 137 4.33 8.75 -5.99
C ASN A 137 3.09 9.63 -5.83
N LYS A 138 2.54 9.80 -4.63
CA LYS A 138 1.42 10.72 -4.38
C LYS A 138 1.72 12.17 -4.74
N HIS A 139 3.01 12.52 -4.89
CA HIS A 139 3.47 13.84 -5.28
C HIS A 139 3.86 13.92 -6.76
N ALA A 140 3.71 12.84 -7.55
CA ALA A 140 4.22 12.75 -8.92
C ALA A 140 3.73 13.89 -9.81
N ASP A 141 2.42 14.11 -9.88
CA ASP A 141 1.83 15.17 -10.72
C ASP A 141 2.34 16.56 -10.33
N HIS A 142 2.46 16.83 -9.03
CA HIS A 142 2.99 18.09 -8.51
C HIS A 142 4.46 18.27 -8.86
N MET A 143 5.27 17.20 -8.78
CA MET A 143 6.69 17.25 -9.13
C MET A 143 6.90 17.43 -10.63
N HIS A 144 6.14 16.72 -11.48
CA HIS A 144 6.23 16.90 -12.93
C HIS A 144 5.83 18.32 -13.32
N TYR A 145 4.74 18.84 -12.77
CA TYR A 145 4.34 20.23 -13.00
C TYR A 145 5.42 21.22 -12.55
N ALA A 146 6.04 21.01 -11.38
CA ALA A 146 7.13 21.84 -10.92
C ALA A 146 8.41 21.70 -11.76
N GLY A 147 8.65 20.51 -12.32
CA GLY A 147 9.71 20.24 -13.30
C GLY A 147 9.56 21.08 -14.58
N GLU A 148 8.34 21.19 -15.11
CA GLU A 148 8.04 22.06 -16.24
C GLU A 148 8.37 23.54 -15.94
N HIS A 149 8.18 23.98 -14.69
CA HIS A 149 8.56 25.33 -14.28
C HIS A 149 10.07 25.49 -14.13
N LEU A 150 10.79 24.47 -13.64
CA LEU A 150 12.25 24.46 -13.61
C LEU A 150 12.81 24.62 -15.03
N LYS A 151 12.27 23.88 -16.00
CA LYS A 151 12.64 24.00 -17.42
C LYS A 151 12.36 25.40 -17.96
N LYS A 152 11.17 25.96 -17.71
CA LYS A 152 10.78 27.30 -18.20
C LYS A 152 11.63 28.44 -17.60
N ILE A 153 12.00 28.36 -16.32
CA ILE A 153 12.68 29.45 -15.62
C ILE A 153 14.21 29.36 -15.75
N SER A 154 14.73 28.13 -15.72
CA SER A 154 16.17 27.85 -15.64
C SER A 154 16.74 27.11 -16.85
N GLY A 155 15.91 26.68 -17.79
CA GLY A 155 16.36 25.96 -18.99
C GLY A 155 16.95 24.58 -18.68
N ILE A 156 16.59 23.99 -17.54
CA ILE A 156 17.09 22.68 -17.11
C ILE A 156 16.12 21.62 -17.62
N GLU A 157 16.64 20.65 -18.37
CA GLU A 157 15.90 19.45 -18.78
C GLU A 157 15.82 18.48 -17.60
N VAL A 158 14.60 18.02 -17.28
CA VAL A 158 14.29 17.26 -16.06
C VAL A 158 13.62 15.92 -16.34
N GLU A 159 13.46 15.54 -17.60
CA GLU A 159 12.74 14.36 -18.06
C GLU A 159 13.35 13.06 -17.51
N ASP A 160 14.68 13.03 -17.33
CA ASP A 160 15.41 11.89 -16.78
C ASP A 160 15.54 11.91 -15.24
N TRP A 161 14.91 12.87 -14.56
CA TRP A 161 15.07 13.03 -13.11
C TRP A 161 14.02 12.21 -12.34
N ASP A 162 14.49 11.48 -11.32
CA ASP A 162 13.58 10.86 -10.36
C ASP A 162 12.85 11.92 -9.51
N LEU A 163 11.71 11.55 -8.92
CA LEU A 163 10.87 12.46 -8.13
C LEU A 163 11.62 13.07 -6.93
N LEU A 164 12.57 12.33 -6.32
CA LEU A 164 13.37 12.88 -5.21
C LEU A 164 14.40 13.89 -5.72
N LYS A 165 15.00 13.66 -6.89
CA LYS A 165 15.92 14.59 -7.53
C LYS A 165 15.20 15.90 -7.87
N LEU A 166 13.99 15.82 -8.42
CA LEU A 166 13.10 16.98 -8.62
C LEU A 166 12.82 17.71 -7.30
N ALA A 167 12.37 17.00 -6.26
CA ALA A 167 12.12 17.60 -4.95
C ALA A 167 13.37 18.25 -4.34
N THR A 168 14.55 17.67 -4.58
CA THR A 168 15.84 18.20 -4.13
C THR A 168 16.18 19.51 -4.84
N ALA A 169 15.96 19.59 -6.16
CA ALA A 169 16.16 20.83 -6.91
C ALA A 169 15.20 21.93 -6.48
N LEU A 170 13.91 21.59 -6.29
CA LEU A 170 12.91 22.51 -5.77
C LEU A 170 13.29 23.03 -4.38
N MET A 171 13.89 22.19 -3.53
CA MET A 171 14.44 22.63 -2.25
C MET A 171 15.58 23.63 -2.38
N ILE A 172 16.50 23.41 -3.32
CA ILE A 172 17.62 24.32 -3.57
C ILE A 172 17.10 25.68 -4.05
N VAL A 173 16.14 25.70 -4.98
CA VAL A 173 15.66 26.96 -5.58
C VAL A 173 14.63 27.70 -4.73
N SER A 174 13.88 27.00 -3.86
CA SER A 174 12.84 27.61 -3.03
C SER A 174 13.32 28.01 -1.64
N TYR A 175 14.23 27.25 -1.02
CA TYR A 175 14.55 27.46 0.39
C TYR A 175 15.87 28.22 0.56
N PRO A 176 15.93 29.26 1.41
CA PRO A 176 17.18 29.96 1.69
C PRO A 176 18.25 29.00 2.24
N LYS A 177 19.41 28.91 1.57
CA LYS A 177 20.46 27.94 1.87
C LYS A 177 20.00 26.47 1.77
N GLY A 178 19.04 26.20 0.88
CA GLY A 178 18.48 24.86 0.67
C GLY A 178 19.54 23.80 0.37
N GLU A 179 20.63 24.20 -0.31
CA GLU A 179 21.79 23.35 -0.62
C GLU A 179 22.51 22.79 0.63
N GLN A 180 22.37 23.45 1.79
CA GLN A 180 22.97 23.00 3.05
C GLN A 180 22.07 22.02 3.81
N ILE A 181 20.79 21.92 3.44
CA ILE A 181 19.78 21.10 4.11
C ILE A 181 19.61 19.75 3.40
N VAL A 182 19.74 19.75 2.08
CA VAL A 182 19.54 18.57 1.26
C VAL A 182 20.69 17.56 1.45
N ALA A 183 20.33 16.29 1.45
CA ALA A 183 21.26 15.17 1.63
C ALA A 183 21.98 14.80 0.33
N GLY A 184 23.24 14.38 0.46
CA GLY A 184 24.04 13.84 -0.63
C GLY A 184 25.02 14.83 -1.24
N ASN A 185 25.75 14.40 -2.27
CA ASN A 185 26.66 15.25 -3.02
C ASN A 185 25.89 15.88 -4.20
N LEU A 186 25.63 17.19 -4.13
CA LEU A 186 24.81 17.91 -5.10
C LEU A 186 25.49 18.08 -6.46
N GLU A 187 26.81 18.23 -6.48
CA GLU A 187 27.60 18.25 -7.72
C GLU A 187 27.47 16.90 -8.45
N LYS A 188 27.53 15.79 -7.71
CA LYS A 188 27.31 14.46 -8.30
C LYS A 188 25.86 14.24 -8.73
N LEU A 189 24.90 14.79 -7.99
CA LEU A 189 23.47 14.58 -8.25
C LEU A 189 22.99 15.36 -9.48
N PHE A 190 23.42 16.61 -9.63
CA PHE A 190 22.94 17.54 -10.67
C PHE A 190 23.98 17.85 -11.74
N GLY A 191 25.26 17.54 -11.53
CA GLY A 191 26.32 17.80 -12.50
C GLY A 191 26.34 19.27 -12.93
N ASN A 192 26.24 19.49 -14.25
CA ASN A 192 26.28 20.82 -14.87
C ASN A 192 25.08 21.71 -14.52
N ASP A 193 23.97 21.13 -14.05
CA ASP A 193 22.77 21.90 -13.70
C ASP A 193 22.88 22.54 -12.32
N TYR A 194 23.80 22.05 -11.47
CA TYR A 194 23.91 22.51 -10.08
C TYR A 194 24.19 24.02 -9.95
N PRO A 195 25.18 24.61 -10.68
CA PRO A 195 25.42 26.05 -10.60
C PRO A 195 24.23 26.88 -11.08
N THR A 196 23.48 26.39 -12.07
CA THR A 196 22.27 27.06 -12.58
C THR A 196 21.19 27.10 -11.53
N LEU A 197 20.96 26.01 -10.81
CA LEU A 197 19.99 25.97 -9.70
C LEU A 197 20.31 27.03 -8.63
N LEU A 198 21.57 27.18 -8.23
CA LEU A 198 21.97 28.18 -7.24
C LEU A 198 21.82 29.61 -7.77
N LYS A 199 22.27 29.86 -9.01
CA LYS A 199 22.21 31.16 -9.66
C LYS A 199 20.76 31.63 -9.83
N ASP A 200 19.87 30.72 -10.19
CA ASP A 200 18.50 31.02 -10.55
C ASP A 200 17.52 30.96 -9.38
N ALA A 201 17.92 30.46 -8.20
CA ALA A 201 17.07 30.41 -7.01
C ALA A 201 16.27 31.71 -6.75
N PRO A 202 16.85 32.94 -6.86
CA PRO A 202 16.08 34.18 -6.68
C PRO A 202 14.90 34.35 -7.65
N LYS A 203 14.92 33.72 -8.83
CA LYS A 203 13.84 33.77 -9.83
C LYS A 203 12.58 33.00 -9.41
N TYR A 204 12.68 32.16 -8.37
CA TYR A 204 11.59 31.35 -7.82
C TYR A 204 10.89 32.01 -6.63
N LYS A 205 11.35 33.21 -6.22
CA LYS A 205 10.68 34.01 -5.20
C LYS A 205 9.20 34.20 -5.56
N ASP A 206 8.33 33.97 -4.57
CA ASP A 206 6.87 34.06 -4.67
C ASP A 206 6.21 33.06 -5.65
N LYS A 207 6.97 32.15 -6.28
CA LYS A 207 6.46 31.09 -7.18
C LYS A 207 6.38 29.73 -6.49
N LEU A 208 7.22 29.49 -5.50
CA LEU A 208 7.25 28.26 -4.72
C LEU A 208 7.00 28.56 -3.25
N ARG A 209 6.26 27.68 -2.57
CA ARG A 209 6.06 27.75 -1.12
C ARG A 209 7.15 26.95 -0.40
N GLU A 210 8.09 27.65 0.22
CA GLU A 210 9.26 27.08 0.90
C GLU A 210 8.90 25.92 1.84
N VAL A 211 7.90 26.13 2.72
CA VAL A 211 7.45 25.14 3.70
C VAL A 211 6.86 23.89 3.03
N ALA A 212 6.19 24.04 1.89
CA ALA A 212 5.62 22.91 1.16
C ALA A 212 6.72 22.08 0.51
N CYS A 213 7.68 22.73 -0.19
CA CYS A 213 8.85 22.07 -0.77
C CYS A 213 9.64 21.29 0.29
N PHE A 214 9.85 21.89 1.46
CA PHE A 214 10.55 21.25 2.57
C PHE A 214 9.85 20.01 3.10
N ARG A 215 8.53 20.07 3.29
CA ARG A 215 7.75 18.92 3.76
C ARG A 215 7.80 17.77 2.76
N VAL A 216 7.56 18.05 1.48
CA VAL A 216 7.58 17.04 0.42
C VAL A 216 8.96 16.41 0.29
N TYR A 217 10.02 17.23 0.26
CA TYR A 217 11.39 16.72 0.21
C TYR A 217 11.72 15.80 1.39
N LYS A 218 11.41 16.23 2.62
CA LYS A 218 11.68 15.43 3.82
C LYS A 218 10.92 14.11 3.81
N GLU A 219 9.66 14.14 3.40
CA GLU A 219 8.83 12.95 3.28
C GLU A 219 9.41 11.96 2.26
N MET A 220 9.75 12.42 1.05
CA MET A 220 10.36 11.58 0.02
C MET A 220 11.72 11.03 0.42
N LEU A 221 12.56 11.85 1.05
CA LEU A 221 13.88 11.42 1.53
C LEU A 221 13.74 10.35 2.61
N TRP A 222 12.79 10.54 3.53
CA TRP A 222 12.50 9.55 4.57
C TRP A 222 11.98 8.25 3.96
N ALA A 223 10.99 8.33 3.07
CA ALA A 223 10.44 7.19 2.35
C ALA A 223 11.53 6.41 1.59
N ARG A 224 12.44 7.10 0.86
CA ARG A 224 13.56 6.45 0.16
C ARG A 224 14.49 5.68 1.11
N LYS A 225 14.79 6.26 2.29
CA LYS A 225 15.64 5.62 3.31
C LYS A 225 14.97 4.37 3.90
N ILE A 226 13.68 4.46 4.23
CA ILE A 226 12.92 3.33 4.77
C ILE A 226 12.77 2.24 3.72
N ARG A 227 12.41 2.61 2.48
CA ARG A 227 12.28 1.68 1.35
C ARG A 227 13.55 0.88 1.13
N HIS A 228 14.72 1.52 1.16
CA HIS A 228 15.99 0.82 0.99
C HIS A 228 16.19 -0.27 2.06
N LYS A 229 15.89 0.03 3.33
CA LYS A 229 15.97 -0.96 4.41
C LYS A 229 14.92 -2.06 4.26
N ALA A 230 13.70 -1.69 3.89
CA ALA A 230 12.60 -2.62 3.68
C ALA A 230 12.91 -3.61 2.55
N LEU A 231 13.49 -3.15 1.44
CA LEU A 231 13.92 -4.00 0.32
C LEU A 231 15.01 -4.99 0.72
N LEU A 232 16.02 -4.55 1.51
CA LEU A 232 17.05 -5.46 2.04
C LEU A 232 16.44 -6.54 2.94
N GLN A 233 15.50 -6.15 3.81
CA GLN A 233 14.79 -7.09 4.67
C GLN A 233 13.91 -8.06 3.86
N LEU A 234 13.18 -7.55 2.88
CA LEU A 234 12.31 -8.32 2.00
C LEU A 234 13.12 -9.37 1.22
N ALA A 235 14.24 -8.98 0.62
CA ALA A 235 15.16 -9.91 -0.05
C ALA A 235 15.63 -11.04 0.87
N ALA A 236 16.01 -10.71 2.11
CA ALA A 236 16.46 -11.69 3.08
C ALA A 236 15.33 -12.63 3.56
N LEU A 237 14.09 -12.16 3.59
CA LEU A 237 12.91 -12.97 3.93
C LEU A 237 12.54 -13.90 2.77
N ILE A 238 12.52 -13.40 1.54
CA ILE A 238 12.22 -14.18 0.34
C ILE A 238 13.22 -15.31 0.16
N ARG A 239 14.52 -15.04 0.34
CA ARG A 239 15.56 -16.07 0.26
C ARG A 239 15.32 -17.21 1.25
N ARG A 240 15.04 -16.88 2.51
CA ARG A 240 14.75 -17.89 3.55
C ARG A 240 13.49 -18.69 3.22
N ALA A 241 12.41 -18.02 2.81
CA ALA A 241 11.18 -18.70 2.43
C ALA A 241 11.36 -19.63 1.22
N ARG A 242 12.27 -19.28 0.29
CA ARG A 242 12.62 -20.13 -0.85
C ARG A 242 13.37 -21.39 -0.42
N GLU A 243 14.37 -21.24 0.46
CA GLU A 243 15.11 -22.37 1.03
C GLU A 243 14.18 -23.34 1.79
N ASP A 244 13.27 -22.81 2.60
CA ASP A 244 12.27 -23.58 3.35
C ASP A 244 11.32 -24.33 2.40
N TYR A 245 10.80 -23.64 1.38
CA TYR A 245 9.91 -24.20 0.37
C TYR A 245 10.60 -25.34 -0.41
N GLU A 246 11.83 -25.14 -0.89
CA GLU A 246 12.59 -26.16 -1.62
C GLU A 246 12.89 -27.39 -0.76
N ALA A 247 13.24 -27.19 0.52
CA ALA A 247 13.47 -28.27 1.47
C ALA A 247 12.19 -29.07 1.78
N GLU A 248 11.03 -28.41 1.81
CA GLU A 248 9.74 -29.09 1.96
C GLU A 248 9.34 -29.88 0.72
N GLN A 249 9.51 -29.31 -0.48
CA GLN A 249 9.27 -30.02 -1.75
C GLN A 249 10.18 -31.25 -1.89
N ALA A 250 11.45 -31.12 -1.52
CA ALA A 250 12.39 -32.24 -1.53
C ALA A 250 11.92 -33.38 -0.62
N ARG A 251 11.45 -33.08 0.60
CA ARG A 251 10.92 -34.10 1.53
C ARG A 251 9.69 -34.83 0.96
N ARG A 252 8.73 -34.08 0.40
CA ARG A 252 7.52 -34.65 -0.21
C ARG A 252 7.79 -35.54 -1.42
N ASN A 253 8.88 -35.29 -2.15
CA ASN A 253 9.26 -36.11 -3.30
C ASN A 253 9.97 -37.43 -2.92
N HIS A 254 10.31 -37.64 -1.64
CA HIS A 254 10.97 -38.86 -1.13
C HIS A 254 10.03 -39.73 -0.27
N GLU A 255 8.77 -39.31 -0.08
CA GLU A 255 7.68 -40.06 0.56
C GLU A 255 6.78 -40.74 -0.48
#